data_AF-A0ABD3QCU5-F1
#
_entry.id   AF-A0ABD3QCU5-F1
#
_cell.length_a   1.000
_cell.length_b   1.000
_cell.length_c   1.000
_cell.angle_alpha   90.00
_cell.angle_beta   90.00
_cell.angle_gamma   90.00
#
_symmetry.space_group_name_H-M   'P 1'
#
loop_
_entity.id
_entity.type
_entity.pdbx_description
1 polymer ?
#
loop_
_entity_poly.entity_id
_entity_poly.type
_entity_poly.pdbx_seq_one_letter_code
_entity_poly.pdbx_strand_id
1 'polypeptide(L)'
;MMVTPTNKESKQLYPELRAKAVGKLPPETVNSIRALIVTNREILDRCMESKADLCDPRYGFACNRKVFNDVKCRNISGYTEFLVFPEDKQKTFDITPLARLSGGLDFLQPTFVSGCIDFNALFETSLLLHDDIVLPYLVKLKEHLELVQVCLGMVDEWLMESRDNKNFLEDIFSTKLDYHKNEEFCKSNCDNIVCSNCGESYEKHRIELLSKGKVCRRSGFQPLTQFSPVHLVLKRIRMDGKLEASFNLSNEEDRVKLIKCLEFAQAMEKWG
;
A
#
# COMPACT_ATOMS: atom_id res chain seq x y z
N MET A 1 4.17 -57.39 3.48
CA MET A 1 5.38 -56.54 3.47
C MET A 1 5.12 -55.40 2.49
N MET A 2 4.86 -54.19 2.99
CA MET A 2 4.74 -53.00 2.14
C MET A 2 6.15 -52.50 1.86
N VAL A 3 6.58 -52.59 0.60
CA VAL A 3 7.85 -52.03 0.15
C VAL A 3 7.65 -50.52 0.00
N THR A 4 8.19 -49.73 0.92
CA THR A 4 8.26 -48.28 0.76
C THR A 4 9.24 -47.97 -0.37
N PRO A 5 8.82 -47.26 -1.44
CA PRO A 5 9.70 -46.91 -2.54
C PRO A 5 10.85 -46.04 -2.05
N THR A 6 12.05 -46.27 -2.59
CA THR A 6 13.21 -45.47 -2.23
C THR A 6 13.11 -44.06 -2.83
N ASN A 7 13.64 -43.05 -2.11
CA ASN A 7 13.58 -41.61 -2.43
C ASN A 7 14.19 -41.22 -3.82
N LYS A 8 14.82 -42.16 -4.53
CA LYS A 8 15.34 -41.97 -5.89
C LYS A 8 14.31 -42.32 -6.98
N GLU A 9 13.51 -43.35 -6.79
CA GLU A 9 12.47 -43.77 -7.76
C GLU A 9 11.30 -42.78 -7.79
N SER A 10 10.98 -42.18 -6.65
CA SER A 10 9.97 -41.14 -6.55
C SER A 10 10.33 -39.94 -7.44
N LYS A 11 11.58 -39.46 -7.43
CA LYS A 11 11.98 -38.25 -8.17
C LYS A 11 11.97 -38.40 -9.70
N GLN A 12 12.10 -39.61 -10.25
CA GLN A 12 12.03 -39.86 -11.70
C GLN A 12 10.62 -40.21 -12.20
N LEU A 13 9.76 -40.78 -11.34
CA LEU A 13 8.39 -41.15 -11.71
C LEU A 13 7.45 -39.93 -11.82
N TYR A 14 7.69 -38.89 -11.02
CA TYR A 14 6.86 -37.68 -11.00
C TYR A 14 6.86 -36.88 -12.32
N PRO A 15 8.01 -36.61 -12.97
CA PRO A 15 8.04 -35.89 -14.25
C PRO A 15 7.29 -36.61 -15.39
N GLU A 16 7.40 -37.93 -15.49
CA GLU A 16 6.78 -38.72 -16.56
C GLU A 16 5.26 -38.84 -16.38
N LEU A 17 4.79 -39.08 -15.15
CA LEU A 17 3.36 -39.07 -14.82
C LEU A 17 2.75 -37.68 -15.07
N ARG A 18 3.49 -36.61 -14.74
CA ARG A 18 3.07 -35.23 -14.99
C ARG A 18 3.00 -34.91 -16.48
N ALA A 19 3.99 -35.33 -17.28
CA ALA A 19 3.95 -35.14 -18.74
C ALA A 19 2.78 -35.88 -19.40
N LYS A 20 2.46 -37.08 -18.90
CA LYS A 20 1.35 -37.89 -19.42
C LYS A 20 -0.03 -37.34 -19.04
N ALA A 21 -0.18 -36.81 -17.82
CA ALA A 21 -1.42 -36.17 -17.37
C ALA A 21 -1.67 -34.84 -18.10
N VAL A 22 -0.63 -34.00 -18.27
CA VAL A 22 -0.73 -32.72 -18.97
C VAL A 22 -1.10 -32.91 -20.46
N GLY A 23 -0.64 -33.99 -21.10
CA GLY A 23 -0.96 -34.28 -22.50
C GLY A 23 -2.44 -34.54 -22.81
N LYS A 24 -3.29 -34.79 -21.80
CA LYS A 24 -4.73 -35.01 -21.97
C LYS A 24 -5.59 -33.79 -21.59
N LEU A 25 -5.01 -32.80 -20.93
CA LEU A 25 -5.72 -31.60 -20.50
C LEU A 25 -5.78 -30.58 -21.66
N PRO A 26 -6.86 -29.79 -21.78
CA PRO A 26 -6.89 -28.67 -22.70
C PRO A 26 -5.73 -27.72 -22.40
N PRO A 27 -4.78 -27.50 -23.34
CA PRO A 27 -3.61 -26.67 -23.10
C PRO A 27 -3.99 -25.23 -22.70
N GLU A 28 -5.10 -24.74 -23.23
CA GLU A 28 -5.64 -23.41 -22.92
C GLU A 28 -5.99 -23.25 -21.43
N THR A 29 -6.60 -24.27 -20.80
CA THR A 29 -6.96 -24.24 -19.38
C THR A 29 -5.72 -24.20 -18.50
N VAL A 30 -4.75 -25.09 -18.77
CA VAL A 30 -3.47 -25.16 -18.04
C VAL A 30 -2.70 -23.85 -18.15
N ASN A 31 -2.61 -23.30 -19.36
CA ASN A 31 -1.89 -22.05 -19.62
C ASN A 31 -2.60 -20.85 -18.98
N SER A 32 -3.93 -20.80 -19.03
CA SER A 32 -4.74 -19.76 -18.40
C SER A 32 -4.56 -19.73 -16.88
N ILE A 33 -4.56 -20.90 -16.23
CA ILE A 33 -4.32 -20.99 -14.77
C ILE A 33 -2.91 -20.54 -14.41
N ARG A 34 -1.89 -20.98 -15.16
CA ARG A 34 -0.50 -20.53 -14.94
C ARG A 34 -0.36 -19.02 -15.09
N ALA A 35 -0.98 -18.43 -16.12
CA ALA A 35 -0.98 -16.99 -16.33
C ALA A 35 -1.60 -16.26 -15.14
N LEU A 36 -2.77 -16.71 -14.66
CA LEU A 36 -3.43 -16.14 -13.48
C LEU A 36 -2.56 -16.24 -12.23
N ILE A 37 -1.91 -17.38 -11.97
CA ILE A 37 -1.03 -17.55 -10.82
C ILE A 37 0.13 -16.56 -10.86
N VAL A 38 0.78 -16.41 -12.03
CA VAL A 38 1.90 -15.47 -12.20
C VAL A 38 1.43 -14.03 -12.01
N THR A 39 0.36 -13.62 -12.69
CA THR A 39 -0.16 -12.26 -12.58
C THR A 39 -0.62 -11.92 -11.16
N ASN A 40 -1.35 -12.82 -10.49
CA ASN A 40 -1.77 -12.63 -9.11
C ASN A 40 -0.57 -12.53 -8.17
N ARG A 41 0.48 -13.32 -8.40
CA ARG A 41 1.71 -13.25 -7.62
C ARG A 41 2.39 -11.90 -7.76
N GLU A 42 2.53 -11.40 -8.98
CA GLU A 42 3.12 -10.08 -9.25
C GLU A 42 2.33 -8.95 -8.58
N ILE A 43 0.99 -8.98 -8.63
CA ILE A 43 0.15 -7.98 -7.96
C ILE A 43 0.34 -8.07 -6.43
N LEU A 44 0.32 -9.28 -5.88
CA LEU A 44 0.52 -9.49 -4.44
C LEU A 44 1.89 -8.98 -3.99
N ASP A 45 2.96 -9.28 -4.72
CA ASP A 45 4.31 -8.82 -4.38
C ASP A 45 4.36 -7.26 -4.37
N ARG A 46 3.74 -6.57 -5.34
CA ARG A 46 3.61 -5.10 -5.33
C ARG A 46 2.82 -4.55 -4.15
N CYS A 47 1.74 -5.23 -3.77
CA CYS A 47 0.93 -4.85 -2.61
C CYS A 47 1.75 -4.95 -1.32
N MET A 48 2.60 -5.97 -1.22
CA MET A 48 3.43 -6.27 -0.06
C MET A 48 4.63 -5.33 0.08
N GLU A 49 5.23 -4.91 -1.04
CA GLU A 49 6.27 -3.87 -1.07
C GLU A 49 5.79 -2.53 -0.47
N SER A 50 4.48 -2.26 -0.54
CA SER A 50 3.88 -1.02 -0.03
C SER A 50 3.73 -1.00 1.50
N LYS A 51 4.39 -1.92 2.23
CA LYS A 51 4.26 -2.14 3.68
C LYS A 51 2.81 -2.35 4.12
N ALA A 52 1.98 -2.96 3.27
CA ALA A 52 0.67 -3.40 3.71
C ALA A 52 0.88 -4.55 4.71
N ASP A 53 0.53 -4.30 5.97
CA ASP A 53 0.57 -5.34 6.98
C ASP A 53 -0.49 -6.38 6.62
N LEU A 54 -0.06 -7.60 6.29
CA LEU A 54 -0.96 -8.75 6.27
C LEU A 54 -1.44 -8.98 7.70
N CYS A 55 -2.54 -8.35 8.06
CA CYS A 55 -3.31 -8.75 9.21
C CYS A 55 -3.82 -10.18 8.98
N ASP A 56 -3.86 -10.93 10.08
CA ASP A 56 -4.37 -12.30 10.14
C ASP A 56 -5.62 -12.45 9.26
N PRO A 57 -5.71 -13.48 8.41
CA PRO A 57 -6.81 -13.66 7.46
C PRO A 57 -8.21 -13.68 8.10
N ARG A 58 -8.30 -13.83 9.43
CA ARG A 58 -9.55 -13.67 10.20
C ARG A 58 -10.04 -12.22 10.32
N TYR A 59 -9.17 -11.22 10.16
CA TYR A 59 -9.46 -9.80 10.35
C TYR A 59 -9.34 -8.97 9.07
N GLY A 60 -9.06 -9.61 7.93
CA GLY A 60 -8.91 -8.96 6.64
C GLY A 60 -7.53 -8.31 6.44
N PHE A 61 -7.35 -7.73 5.26
CA PHE A 61 -6.09 -7.08 4.87
C PHE A 61 -6.20 -5.58 5.14
N ALA A 62 -5.55 -5.12 6.21
CA ALA A 62 -5.50 -3.71 6.55
C ALA A 62 -4.33 -3.06 5.83
N CYS A 63 -4.62 -2.34 4.74
CA CYS A 63 -3.60 -1.55 4.08
C CYS A 63 -3.54 -0.16 4.70
N ASN A 64 -2.33 0.28 5.00
CA ASN A 64 -2.05 1.66 5.40
C ASN A 64 -1.31 2.34 4.26
N ARG A 65 -1.68 3.58 3.94
CA ARG A 65 -0.94 4.42 2.98
C ARG A 65 -0.92 5.86 3.47
N LYS A 66 0.16 6.57 3.12
CA LYS A 66 0.25 8.02 3.27
C LYS A 66 -0.29 8.67 2.01
N VAL A 67 -1.23 9.59 2.15
CA VAL A 67 -1.75 10.38 1.03
C VAL A 67 -1.37 11.85 1.17
N PHE A 68 -1.21 12.50 0.02
CA PHE A 68 -0.85 13.90 -0.13
C PHE A 68 -1.98 14.56 -0.89
N ASN A 69 -2.99 15.04 -0.18
CA ASN A 69 -4.19 15.57 -0.81
C ASN A 69 -4.16 17.08 -0.96
N ASP A 70 -3.46 17.78 -0.07
CA ASP A 70 -3.49 19.24 -0.03
C ASP A 70 -2.09 19.84 0.06
N VAL A 71 -1.82 20.81 -0.82
CA VAL A 71 -0.68 21.72 -0.67
C VAL A 71 -1.16 23.03 -0.10
N LYS A 72 -0.52 23.51 0.97
CA LYS A 72 -0.81 24.81 1.58
C LYS A 72 0.36 25.75 1.39
N CYS A 73 0.05 26.99 1.03
CA CYS A 73 1.00 28.08 1.04
C CYS A 73 0.83 28.89 2.31
N ARG A 74 1.93 29.21 2.98
CA ARG A 74 1.94 30.19 4.07
C ARG A 74 3.12 31.13 3.93
N ASN A 75 2.98 32.34 4.47
CA ASN A 75 4.08 33.28 4.56
C ASN A 75 4.72 33.25 5.95
N ILE A 76 6.04 33.09 6.02
CA ILE A 76 6.83 33.15 7.25
C ILE A 76 8.08 33.98 6.99
N SER A 77 8.23 35.08 7.73
CA SER A 77 9.47 35.88 7.78
C SER A 77 9.99 36.33 6.40
N GLY A 78 9.11 36.75 5.50
CA GLY A 78 9.48 37.18 4.14
C GLY A 78 9.69 36.03 3.14
N TYR A 79 9.36 34.80 3.54
CA TYR A 79 9.34 33.65 2.66
C TYR A 79 7.93 33.10 2.51
N THR A 80 7.62 32.58 1.33
CA THR A 80 6.46 31.73 1.09
C THR A 80 6.89 30.28 1.14
N GLU A 81 6.25 29.48 1.97
CA GLU A 81 6.45 28.04 2.09
C GLU A 81 5.31 27.28 1.46
N PHE A 82 5.63 26.30 0.63
CA PHE A 82 4.71 25.29 0.13
C PHE A 82 4.81 24.06 1.01
N LEU A 83 3.70 23.68 1.62
CA LEU A 83 3.63 22.64 2.63
C LEU A 83 2.69 21.53 2.19
N VAL A 84 3.02 20.30 2.54
CA VAL A 84 2.07 19.18 2.45
C VAL A 84 1.93 18.49 3.79
N PHE A 85 0.73 18.04 4.10
CA PHE A 85 0.42 17.34 5.34
C PHE A 85 0.11 15.88 4.98
N PRO A 86 1.04 14.93 5.27
CA PRO A 86 0.76 13.52 5.06
C PRO A 86 -0.45 13.10 5.89
N GLU A 87 -1.47 12.54 5.24
CA GLU A 87 -2.59 11.90 5.93
C GLU A 87 -2.40 10.38 5.93
N ASP A 88 -2.58 9.76 7.09
CA ASP A 88 -2.74 8.31 7.17
C ASP A 88 -4.13 7.92 6.67
N LYS A 89 -4.16 7.08 5.63
CA LYS A 89 -5.37 6.40 5.22
C LYS A 89 -5.20 4.92 5.48
N GLN A 90 -6.21 4.35 6.10
CA GLN A 90 -6.34 2.92 6.28
C GLN A 90 -7.58 2.44 5.54
N LYS A 91 -7.47 1.30 4.87
CA LYS A 91 -8.61 0.60 4.30
C LYS A 91 -8.44 -0.89 4.54
N THR A 92 -9.52 -1.54 4.95
CA THR A 92 -9.58 -2.98 5.10
C THR A 92 -10.18 -3.59 3.83
N PHE A 93 -9.58 -4.68 3.37
CA PHE A 93 -10.05 -5.45 2.23
C PHE A 93 -10.42 -6.86 2.67
N ASP A 94 -11.48 -7.40 2.05
CA ASP A 94 -11.81 -8.80 2.18
C ASP A 94 -10.85 -9.64 1.34
N ILE A 95 -9.91 -10.29 2.03
CA ILE A 95 -8.93 -11.21 1.44
C ILE A 95 -9.29 -12.67 1.64
N THR A 96 -10.56 -12.97 1.94
CA THR A 96 -11.04 -14.35 2.04
C THR A 96 -10.61 -15.20 0.82
N PRO A 97 -10.65 -14.71 -0.44
CA PRO A 97 -10.18 -15.49 -1.59
C PRO A 97 -8.70 -15.91 -1.52
N LEU A 98 -7.83 -15.14 -0.86
CA LEU A 98 -6.41 -15.47 -0.73
C LEU A 98 -6.14 -16.52 0.36
N ALA A 99 -7.01 -16.60 1.36
CA ALA A 99 -6.81 -17.44 2.55
C ALA A 99 -7.67 -18.70 2.55
N ARG A 100 -8.77 -18.72 1.78
CA ARG A 100 -9.75 -19.79 1.80
C ARG A 100 -10.20 -20.18 0.40
N LEU A 101 -10.06 -21.46 0.10
CA LEU A 101 -10.55 -22.06 -1.14
C LEU A 101 -12.08 -21.99 -1.24
N SER A 102 -12.58 -21.77 -2.46
CA SER A 102 -14.00 -21.90 -2.77
C SER A 102 -14.49 -23.34 -2.66
N GLY A 103 -15.81 -23.53 -2.55
CA GLY A 103 -16.42 -24.85 -2.36
C GLY A 103 -16.07 -25.83 -3.49
N GLY A 104 -15.60 -27.02 -3.12
CA GLY A 104 -15.20 -28.07 -4.07
C GLY A 104 -13.74 -28.03 -4.50
N LEU A 105 -12.93 -27.13 -3.93
CA LEU A 105 -11.47 -27.19 -3.97
C LEU A 105 -10.85 -27.73 -2.67
N ASP A 106 -11.68 -27.99 -1.67
CA ASP A 106 -11.33 -28.30 -0.28
C ASP A 106 -10.79 -29.72 -0.04
N PHE A 107 -10.90 -30.62 -1.02
CA PHE A 107 -10.34 -31.97 -0.89
C PHE A 107 -8.82 -32.01 -1.05
N LEU A 108 -8.21 -30.99 -1.66
CA LEU A 108 -6.76 -30.79 -1.59
C LEU A 108 -6.45 -29.85 -0.42
N GLN A 109 -5.55 -30.28 0.47
CA GLN A 109 -5.05 -29.40 1.52
C GLN A 109 -4.07 -28.39 0.92
N PRO A 110 -4.39 -27.07 0.93
CA PRO A 110 -3.47 -26.07 0.44
C PRO A 110 -2.29 -25.91 1.39
N THR A 111 -1.12 -25.63 0.83
CA THR A 111 0.01 -25.08 1.56
C THR A 111 -0.11 -23.56 1.63
N PHE A 112 0.56 -22.95 2.60
CA PHE A 112 0.49 -21.50 2.83
C PHE A 112 1.87 -20.86 2.78
N VAL A 113 1.96 -19.69 2.14
CA VAL A 113 3.16 -18.84 2.11
C VAL A 113 2.72 -17.45 2.55
N SER A 114 3.34 -16.93 3.61
CA SER A 114 3.00 -15.63 4.19
C SER A 114 1.50 -15.48 4.50
N GLY A 115 0.86 -16.54 5.01
CA GLY A 115 -0.56 -16.54 5.36
C GLY A 115 -1.54 -16.62 4.18
N CYS A 116 -1.06 -16.65 2.93
CA CYS A 116 -1.87 -16.84 1.73
C CYS A 116 -1.71 -18.27 1.18
N ILE A 117 -2.70 -18.77 0.45
CA ILE A 117 -2.62 -20.05 -0.24
C ILE A 117 -1.51 -20.01 -1.29
N ASP A 118 -0.64 -21.03 -1.30
CA ASP A 118 0.33 -21.25 -2.37
C ASP A 118 -0.38 -21.88 -3.57
N PHE A 119 -0.95 -21.03 -4.42
CA PHE A 119 -1.68 -21.48 -5.60
C PHE A 119 -0.81 -22.21 -6.62
N ASN A 120 0.51 -21.95 -6.64
CA ASN A 120 1.41 -22.69 -7.51
C ASN A 120 1.55 -24.14 -7.02
N ALA A 121 1.81 -24.35 -5.72
CA ALA A 121 1.86 -25.69 -5.14
C ALA A 121 0.51 -26.43 -5.24
N LEU A 122 -0.60 -25.72 -5.02
CA LEU A 122 -1.95 -26.27 -5.17
C LEU A 122 -2.22 -26.72 -6.61
N PHE A 123 -1.89 -25.88 -7.58
CA PHE A 123 -2.04 -26.20 -8.99
C PHE A 123 -1.20 -27.43 -9.37
N GLU A 124 0.06 -27.48 -8.96
CA GLU A 124 0.94 -28.61 -9.25
C GLU A 124 0.47 -29.92 -8.62
N THR A 125 -0.08 -29.86 -7.40
CA THR A 125 -0.69 -31.01 -6.74
C THR A 125 -1.95 -31.47 -7.47
N SER A 126 -2.74 -30.54 -7.99
CA SER A 126 -3.96 -30.86 -8.73
C SER A 126 -3.72 -31.60 -10.05
N LEU A 127 -2.55 -31.43 -10.66
CA LEU A 127 -2.17 -32.16 -11.88
C LEU A 127 -1.91 -33.65 -11.62
N LEU A 128 -1.83 -34.08 -10.35
CA LEU A 128 -1.67 -35.47 -9.95
C LEU A 128 -3.02 -36.18 -9.72
N LEU A 129 -4.14 -35.46 -9.87
CA LEU A 129 -5.48 -36.03 -9.73
C LEU A 129 -5.81 -36.95 -10.91
N HIS A 130 -6.77 -37.86 -10.68
CA HIS A 130 -7.30 -38.73 -11.73
C HIS A 130 -7.91 -37.91 -12.88
N ASP A 131 -7.82 -38.43 -14.11
CA ASP A 131 -8.26 -37.77 -15.35
C ASP A 131 -9.71 -37.24 -15.25
N ASP A 132 -10.61 -37.99 -14.59
CA ASP A 132 -12.02 -37.62 -14.44
C ASP A 132 -12.27 -36.49 -13.43
N ILE A 133 -11.30 -36.20 -12.56
CA ILE A 133 -11.42 -35.22 -11.46
C ILE A 133 -10.59 -33.97 -11.76
N VAL A 134 -9.42 -34.13 -12.40
CA VAL A 134 -8.48 -33.05 -12.65
C VAL A 134 -9.13 -31.93 -13.46
N LEU A 135 -9.85 -32.23 -14.53
CA LEU A 135 -10.44 -31.18 -15.37
C LEU A 135 -11.53 -30.37 -14.63
N PRO A 136 -12.54 -30.99 -13.99
CA PRO A 136 -13.50 -30.26 -13.15
C PRO A 136 -12.83 -29.44 -12.05
N TYR A 137 -11.77 -29.96 -11.43
CA TYR A 137 -11.01 -29.24 -10.42
C TYR A 137 -10.32 -28.01 -10.97
N LEU A 138 -9.63 -28.15 -12.10
CA LEU A 138 -8.90 -27.04 -12.75
C LEU A 138 -9.86 -25.92 -13.19
N VAL A 139 -11.06 -26.25 -13.65
CA VAL A 139 -12.09 -25.25 -13.95
C VAL A 139 -12.45 -24.43 -12.70
N LYS A 140 -12.73 -25.09 -11.57
CA LYS A 140 -13.01 -24.40 -10.31
C LYS A 140 -11.82 -23.61 -9.76
N LEU A 141 -10.61 -24.14 -9.93
CA LEU A 141 -9.39 -23.45 -9.51
C LEU A 141 -9.20 -22.16 -10.32
N LYS A 142 -9.46 -22.21 -11.63
CA LYS A 142 -9.42 -21.01 -12.48
C LYS A 142 -10.42 -19.96 -12.00
N GLU A 143 -11.68 -20.33 -11.80
CA GLU A 143 -12.72 -19.42 -11.28
C GLU A 143 -12.31 -18.79 -9.93
N HIS A 144 -11.72 -19.58 -9.04
CA HIS A 144 -11.21 -19.09 -7.77
C HIS A 144 -10.04 -18.11 -7.93
N LEU A 145 -9.11 -18.38 -8.87
CA LEU A 145 -7.99 -17.49 -9.17
C LEU A 145 -8.45 -16.16 -9.79
N GLU A 146 -9.54 -16.15 -10.54
CA GLU A 146 -10.17 -14.93 -11.05
C GLU A 146 -10.75 -14.09 -9.89
N LEU A 147 -11.37 -14.72 -8.88
CA LEU A 147 -11.80 -14.02 -7.65
C LEU A 147 -10.61 -13.44 -6.88
N VAL A 148 -9.50 -14.18 -6.79
CA VAL A 148 -8.25 -13.70 -6.19
C VAL A 148 -7.72 -12.49 -6.97
N GLN A 149 -7.76 -12.54 -8.30
CA GLN A 149 -7.30 -11.43 -9.15
C GLN A 149 -8.13 -10.16 -8.92
N VAL A 150 -9.46 -10.28 -8.84
CA VAL A 150 -10.34 -9.14 -8.54
C VAL A 150 -10.03 -8.55 -7.17
N CYS A 151 -9.88 -9.41 -6.15
CA CYS A 151 -9.51 -9.00 -4.79
C CYS A 151 -8.19 -8.23 -4.77
N LEU A 152 -7.14 -8.78 -5.39
CA LEU A 152 -5.83 -8.15 -5.47
C LEU A 152 -5.85 -6.86 -6.30
N GLY A 153 -6.63 -6.80 -7.38
CA GLY A 153 -6.79 -5.61 -8.20
C GLY A 153 -7.36 -4.43 -7.42
N MET A 154 -8.36 -4.66 -6.56
CA MET A 154 -8.93 -3.61 -5.70
C MET A 154 -7.91 -3.05 -4.70
N VAL A 155 -7.02 -3.91 -4.20
CA VAL A 155 -5.94 -3.51 -3.30
C VAL A 155 -4.89 -2.71 -4.05
N ASP A 156 -4.43 -3.20 -5.20
CA ASP A 156 -3.41 -2.57 -6.04
C ASP A 156 -3.87 -1.18 -6.50
N GLU A 157 -5.10 -1.07 -7.02
CA GLU A 157 -5.71 0.21 -7.41
C GLU A 157 -5.71 1.21 -6.26
N TRP A 158 -6.15 0.78 -5.07
CA TRP A 158 -6.15 1.64 -3.89
C TRP A 158 -4.73 2.00 -3.43
N LEU A 159 -3.73 1.16 -3.60
CA LEU A 159 -2.35 1.54 -3.27
C LEU A 159 -1.80 2.54 -4.29
N MET A 160 -2.09 2.34 -5.57
CA MET A 160 -1.59 3.15 -6.69
C MET A 160 -2.12 4.58 -6.70
N GLU A 161 -3.40 4.81 -6.37
CA GLU A 161 -3.99 6.16 -6.29
C GLU A 161 -3.15 7.16 -5.43
N SER A 162 -2.50 6.68 -4.38
CA SER A 162 -1.70 7.55 -3.48
C SER A 162 -0.36 7.94 -4.09
N ARG A 163 0.15 7.11 -4.99
CA ARG A 163 1.44 7.32 -5.65
C ARG A 163 1.35 8.45 -6.66
N ASP A 164 0.19 8.66 -7.28
CA ASP A 164 0.02 9.70 -8.30
C ASP A 164 0.23 11.11 -7.73
N ASN A 165 -0.42 11.43 -6.61
CA ASN A 165 -0.22 12.74 -5.95
C ASN A 165 1.21 12.91 -5.43
N LYS A 166 1.80 11.84 -4.88
CA LYS A 166 3.19 11.87 -4.44
C LYS A 166 4.11 12.18 -5.63
N ASN A 167 4.01 11.41 -6.71
CA ASN A 167 4.84 11.55 -7.90
C ASN A 167 4.68 12.94 -8.52
N PHE A 168 3.44 13.44 -8.60
CA PHE A 168 3.16 14.80 -9.06
C PHE A 168 3.92 15.85 -8.22
N LEU A 169 3.86 15.75 -6.88
CA LEU A 169 4.58 16.67 -6.00
C LEU A 169 6.10 16.54 -6.13
N GLU A 170 6.61 15.31 -6.23
CA GLU A 170 8.04 15.07 -6.39
C GLU A 170 8.58 15.67 -7.69
N ASP A 171 7.80 15.61 -8.77
CA ASP A 171 8.13 16.18 -10.07
C ASP A 171 8.14 17.72 -10.02
N ILE A 172 7.01 18.35 -9.66
CA ILE A 172 6.88 19.82 -9.73
C ILE A 172 7.80 20.56 -8.75
N PHE A 173 8.11 19.94 -7.60
CA PHE A 173 9.00 20.53 -6.60
C PHE A 173 10.43 19.99 -6.70
N SER A 174 10.68 19.01 -7.56
CA SER A 174 11.98 18.34 -7.73
C SER A 174 12.56 17.85 -6.39
N THR A 175 11.70 17.33 -5.52
CA THR A 175 12.05 16.88 -4.17
C THR A 175 11.56 15.46 -3.95
N LYS A 176 12.37 14.58 -3.37
CA LYS A 176 11.91 13.25 -2.99
C LYS A 176 11.19 13.32 -1.66
N LEU A 177 9.94 12.88 -1.66
CA LEU A 177 9.16 12.80 -0.45
C LEU A 177 9.44 11.45 0.21
N ASP A 178 10.41 11.48 1.12
CA ASP A 178 10.80 10.35 1.95
C ASP A 178 10.19 10.48 3.34
N TYR A 179 9.20 9.65 3.63
CA TYR A 179 8.46 9.64 4.89
C TYR A 179 9.01 8.59 5.87
N HIS A 180 9.88 7.68 5.40
CA HIS A 180 10.33 6.53 6.19
C HIS A 180 11.43 6.88 7.19
N LYS A 181 12.00 8.08 7.14
CA LYS A 181 13.06 8.51 8.07
C LYS A 181 12.59 8.75 9.51
N ASN A 182 11.28 8.70 9.81
CA ASN A 182 10.77 9.05 11.13
C ASN A 182 10.10 7.89 11.90
N GLU A 183 10.01 6.67 11.36
CA GLU A 183 9.39 5.53 12.07
C GLU A 183 10.25 5.03 13.25
N GLU A 184 11.57 5.22 13.23
CA GLU A 184 12.44 4.91 14.38
C GLU A 184 12.46 6.02 15.46
N PHE A 185 11.85 7.18 15.21
CA PHE A 185 12.03 8.36 16.08
C PHE A 185 11.09 8.44 17.29
N CYS A 186 10.08 7.58 17.41
CA CYS A 186 9.07 7.68 18.46
C CYS A 186 9.33 6.78 19.68
N LYS A 187 10.59 6.64 20.11
CA LYS A 187 10.92 6.10 21.45
C LYS A 187 11.56 7.11 22.40
N SER A 188 12.00 8.28 21.93
CA SER A 188 12.58 9.30 22.82
C SER A 188 12.57 10.76 22.34
N ASN A 189 12.41 11.06 21.04
CA ASN A 189 12.42 12.44 20.54
C ASN A 189 11.18 12.77 19.70
N CYS A 190 10.14 13.27 20.38
CA CYS A 190 8.92 13.81 19.76
C CYS A 190 9.10 15.26 19.27
N ASP A 191 10.33 15.71 19.01
CA ASP A 191 10.65 17.10 18.61
C ASP A 191 10.02 17.47 17.25
N ASN A 192 9.70 16.46 16.44
CA ASN A 192 9.16 16.58 15.09
C ASN A 192 7.65 16.35 15.03
N ILE A 193 6.94 16.47 16.15
CA ILE A 193 5.49 16.37 16.15
C ILE A 193 4.95 17.78 16.39
N VAL A 194 4.08 18.28 15.52
CA VAL A 194 3.49 19.62 15.65
C VAL A 194 2.00 19.52 15.91
N CYS A 195 1.49 20.42 16.74
CA CYS A 195 0.06 20.48 17.00
C CYS A 195 -0.67 20.95 15.75
N SER A 196 -1.64 20.16 15.28
CA SER A 196 -2.46 20.46 14.11
C SER A 196 -3.27 21.76 14.26
N ASN A 197 -3.47 22.25 15.49
CA ASN A 197 -4.24 23.46 15.78
C ASN A 197 -3.43 24.76 15.81
N CYS A 198 -2.17 24.71 16.24
CA CYS A 198 -1.34 25.92 16.41
C CYS A 198 0.02 25.85 15.71
N GLY A 199 0.41 24.70 15.18
CA GLY A 199 1.69 24.49 14.49
C GLY A 199 2.92 24.43 15.41
N GLU A 200 2.74 24.58 16.72
CA GLU A 200 3.82 24.52 17.71
C GLU A 200 4.26 23.07 17.96
N SER A 201 5.52 22.90 18.37
CA SER A 201 6.07 21.58 18.65
C SER A 201 5.37 20.90 19.84
N TYR A 202 5.36 19.57 19.81
CA TYR A 202 4.87 18.73 20.88
C TYR A 202 5.61 19.02 22.19
N GLU A 203 6.92 19.26 22.15
CA GLU A 203 7.70 19.56 23.35
C GLU A 203 7.28 20.89 23.97
N LYS A 204 6.96 21.92 23.17
CA LYS A 204 6.43 23.19 23.70
C LYS A 204 5.09 22.97 24.40
N HIS A 205 4.19 22.20 23.80
CA HIS A 205 2.91 21.83 24.43
C HIS A 205 3.08 20.94 25.67
N ARG A 206 4.02 20.00 25.65
CA ARG A 206 4.35 19.14 26.79
C ARG A 206 4.89 19.95 27.96
N ILE A 207 5.82 20.88 27.71
CA ILE A 207 6.33 21.80 28.72
C ILE A 207 5.21 22.68 29.26
N GLU A 208 4.34 23.24 28.41
CA GLU A 208 3.21 24.06 28.86
C GLU A 208 2.15 23.27 29.65
N LEU A 209 1.91 22.01 29.28
CA LEU A 209 1.06 21.08 30.04
C LEU A 209 1.66 20.79 31.43
N LEU A 210 2.95 20.42 31.48
CA LEU A 210 3.64 20.06 32.73
C LEU A 210 3.86 21.26 33.66
N SER A 211 4.14 22.44 33.11
CA SER A 211 4.47 23.64 33.91
C SER A 211 3.25 24.49 34.28
N LYS A 212 2.19 24.50 33.46
CA LYS A 212 1.06 25.43 33.61
C LYS A 212 -0.31 24.76 33.58
N GLY A 213 -0.39 23.43 33.38
CA GLY A 213 -1.65 22.71 33.22
C GLY A 213 -2.47 23.18 32.01
N LYS A 214 -1.84 23.84 31.03
CA LYS A 214 -2.54 24.43 29.89
C LYS A 214 -2.56 23.43 28.73
N VAL A 215 -3.76 23.01 28.36
CA VAL A 215 -4.02 22.35 27.08
C VAL A 215 -4.23 23.43 26.01
N CYS A 216 -3.89 23.13 24.75
CA CYS A 216 -4.19 24.05 23.65
C CYS A 216 -5.67 24.47 23.70
N ARG A 217 -5.97 25.77 23.82
CA ARG A 217 -7.32 26.26 24.19
C ARG A 217 -8.45 25.87 23.23
N ARG A 218 -8.12 25.40 22.01
CA ARG A 218 -9.10 24.94 21.00
C ARG A 218 -9.40 23.45 21.07
N SER A 219 -8.78 22.72 22.00
CA SER A 219 -8.94 21.27 22.13
C SER A 219 -9.44 20.87 23.50
N GLY A 220 -10.72 20.52 23.57
CA GLY A 220 -11.27 19.88 24.75
C GLY A 220 -10.49 18.61 25.06
N PHE A 221 -9.85 18.56 26.24
CA PHE A 221 -9.43 17.41 27.04
C PHE A 221 -8.84 16.12 26.41
N GLN A 222 -8.52 16.06 25.12
CA GLN A 222 -7.83 14.93 24.49
C GLN A 222 -6.46 15.37 23.93
N PRO A 223 -5.40 15.35 24.75
CA PRO A 223 -4.10 15.91 24.39
C PRO A 223 -3.28 15.11 23.37
N LEU A 224 -3.67 13.87 23.03
CA LEU A 224 -2.85 12.97 22.21
C LEU A 224 -3.32 12.82 20.75
N THR A 225 -4.50 13.32 20.39
CA THR A 225 -5.10 13.10 19.05
C THR A 225 -4.87 14.24 18.06
N GLN A 226 -4.23 15.34 18.48
CA GLN A 226 -4.12 16.57 17.67
C GLN A 226 -2.70 16.90 17.23
N PHE A 227 -1.86 15.90 17.20
CA PHE A 227 -0.46 16.03 16.90
C PHE A 227 -0.20 15.23 15.64
N SER A 228 0.02 15.95 14.54
CA SER A 228 0.26 15.37 13.22
C SER A 228 1.77 15.23 13.00
N PRO A 229 2.23 14.22 12.24
CA PRO A 229 3.58 14.24 11.68
C PRO A 229 3.84 15.59 10.98
N VAL A 230 5.09 16.08 11.09
CA VAL A 230 5.58 17.35 10.51
C VAL A 230 4.96 17.56 9.12
N HIS A 231 4.42 18.76 8.88
CA HIS A 231 4.23 19.22 7.52
C HIS A 231 5.55 19.13 6.76
N LEU A 232 5.57 18.59 5.57
CA LEU A 232 6.77 18.63 4.74
C LEU A 232 6.79 19.95 4.01
N VAL A 233 7.86 20.72 4.23
CA VAL A 233 8.14 21.91 3.43
C VAL A 233 8.66 21.42 2.08
N LEU A 234 7.83 21.54 1.05
CA LEU A 234 8.17 21.15 -0.32
C LEU A 234 9.17 22.14 -0.93
N LYS A 235 8.93 23.43 -0.70
CA LYS A 235 9.80 24.53 -1.17
C LYS A 235 9.58 25.79 -0.35
N ARG A 236 10.65 26.58 -0.21
CA ARG A 236 10.63 27.91 0.40
C ARG A 236 11.16 28.91 -0.63
N ILE A 237 10.42 29.99 -0.87
CA ILE A 237 10.74 31.00 -1.89
C ILE A 237 10.71 32.37 -1.23
N ARG A 238 11.72 33.20 -1.44
CA ARG A 238 11.72 34.58 -0.94
C ARG A 238 10.76 35.42 -1.79
N MET A 239 9.82 36.10 -1.15
CA MET A 239 8.84 36.90 -1.89
C MET A 239 8.35 38.08 -1.04
N ASP A 240 8.33 39.26 -1.66
CA ASP A 240 7.70 40.44 -1.08
C ASP A 240 6.18 40.33 -1.24
N GLY A 241 5.48 40.21 -0.12
CA GLY A 241 4.01 40.07 -0.09
C GLY A 241 3.55 38.87 0.73
N LYS A 242 2.23 38.66 0.77
CA LYS A 242 1.60 37.54 1.48
C LYS A 242 0.88 36.65 0.47
N LEU A 243 1.28 35.38 0.42
CA LEU A 243 0.61 34.34 -0.35
C LEU A 243 0.10 33.27 0.62
N GLU A 244 -1.21 33.17 0.71
CA GLU A 244 -1.92 32.16 1.49
C GLU A 244 -2.92 31.48 0.56
N ALA A 245 -2.74 30.18 0.35
CA ALA A 245 -3.55 29.40 -0.57
C ALA A 245 -3.56 27.93 -0.15
N SER A 246 -4.57 27.18 -0.59
CA SER A 246 -4.66 25.73 -0.44
C SER A 246 -5.07 25.14 -1.77
N PHE A 247 -4.44 24.03 -2.16
CA PHE A 247 -4.67 23.37 -3.44
C PHE A 247 -5.00 21.91 -3.19
N ASN A 248 -6.20 21.47 -3.60
CA ASN A 248 -6.61 20.07 -3.49
C ASN A 248 -6.09 19.29 -4.71
N LEU A 249 -5.15 18.38 -4.48
CA LEU A 249 -4.50 17.59 -5.52
C LEU A 249 -5.39 16.50 -6.14
N SER A 250 -6.55 16.21 -5.56
CA SER A 250 -7.57 15.39 -6.22
C SER A 250 -8.34 16.17 -7.30
N ASN A 251 -8.18 17.49 -7.36
CA ASN A 251 -8.77 18.36 -8.38
C ASN A 251 -7.69 18.82 -9.39
N GLU A 252 -7.88 18.45 -10.66
CA GLU A 252 -6.95 18.82 -11.74
C GLU A 252 -6.82 20.34 -11.94
N GLU A 253 -7.91 21.09 -11.77
CA GLU A 253 -7.88 22.55 -11.85
C GLU A 253 -6.97 23.17 -10.77
N ASP A 254 -7.01 22.61 -9.56
CA ASP A 254 -6.17 23.07 -8.46
C ASP A 254 -4.70 22.66 -8.63
N ARG A 255 -4.42 21.51 -9.27
CA ARG A 255 -3.06 21.15 -9.69
C ARG A 255 -2.49 22.18 -10.67
N VAL A 256 -3.27 22.58 -11.67
CA VAL A 256 -2.87 23.63 -12.63
C VAL A 256 -2.65 24.97 -11.92
N LYS A 257 -3.52 25.34 -10.97
CA LYS A 257 -3.34 26.56 -10.17
C LYS A 257 -2.08 26.50 -9.31
N LEU A 258 -1.77 25.35 -8.71
CA LEU A 258 -0.56 25.15 -7.93
C LEU A 258 0.70 25.35 -8.78
N ILE A 259 0.75 24.78 -10.00
CA ILE A 259 1.86 24.96 -10.94
C ILE A 259 2.04 26.46 -11.25
N LYS A 260 0.97 27.16 -11.65
CA LYS A 260 1.03 28.59 -11.94
C LYS A 260 1.45 29.43 -10.74
N CYS A 261 0.96 29.08 -9.56
CA CYS A 261 1.33 29.74 -8.30
C CYS A 261 2.83 29.56 -8.01
N LEU A 262 3.36 28.36 -8.26
CA LEU A 262 4.76 28.04 -8.09
C LEU A 262 5.64 28.79 -9.11
N GLU A 263 5.24 28.83 -10.38
CA GLU A 263 5.92 29.59 -11.44
C GLU A 263 5.96 31.09 -11.11
N PHE A 264 4.83 31.66 -10.67
CA PHE A 264 4.74 33.05 -10.25
C PHE A 264 5.71 33.35 -9.10
N ALA A 265 5.69 32.52 -8.05
CA ALA A 265 6.57 32.70 -6.90
C ALA A 265 8.06 32.64 -7.32
N GLN A 266 8.43 31.70 -8.20
CA GLN A 266 9.79 31.59 -8.73
C GLN A 266 10.19 32.77 -9.62
N ALA A 267 9.24 33.34 -10.38
CA ALA A 267 9.50 34.55 -11.14
C ALA A 267 9.78 35.72 -10.20
N MET A 268 8.98 35.91 -9.14
CA MET A 268 9.19 36.98 -8.17
C MET A 268 10.55 36.89 -7.48
N GLU A 269 11.02 35.68 -7.15
CA GLU A 269 12.35 35.46 -6.55
C GLU A 269 13.51 35.91 -7.44
N LYS A 270 13.34 35.89 -8.77
CA LYS A 270 14.39 36.33 -9.70
C LYS A 270 14.50 37.85 -9.83
N TRP A 271 13.47 38.60 -9.40
CA TRP A 271 13.37 40.05 -9.60
C TRP A 271 13.66 40.85 -8.32
N GLY A 272 13.72 40.20 -7.15
CA GLY A 272 14.03 40.81 -5.85
C GLY A 272 15.42 40.44 -5.35
#